data_AF-A0A374RPP3-F1
#
_entry.id   AF-A0A374RPP3-F1
#
_cell.length_a   1.000
_cell.length_b   1.000
_cell.length_c   1.000
_cell.angle_alpha   90.00
_cell.angle_beta   90.00
_cell.angle_gamma   90.00
#
_symmetry.space_group_name_H-M   'P 1'
#
loop_
_entity.id
_entity.type
_entity.pdbx_description
1 polymer ?
#
loop_
_entity_poly.entity_id
_entity_poly.type
_entity_poly.pdbx_seq_one_letter_code
_entity_poly.pdbx_strand_id
1 'polypeptide(L)'
;MENKKKKRYGIIAALLLLVLAAGVGTYAWLTAQSSLTNNFTTAGINKPTTDPDHPNQPLPDDNNKVNGNLTETKWVKDSKLAPGVSVPKNPNVGIGKGSEDAYVYVFVNNKTASAGADHSKTTYFTINSGWKAVEATAVEGEPTHYLGGLFVYVGEGTEATPLIASKNEDKWTGELFSQVTTPKDTEQKDFANSATMDVNCFIYAADNTAEGSSASALAAAKNWAKDL
;
A
#
# COMPACT_ATOMS: atom_id res chain seq x y z
N MET A 1 -16.11 51.37 91.28
CA MET A 1 -16.83 51.12 90.01
C MET A 1 -15.84 50.58 88.99
N GLU A 2 -15.71 49.26 88.79
CA GLU A 2 -14.87 48.75 87.69
C GLU A 2 -15.07 47.25 87.48
N ASN A 3 -15.95 46.86 86.55
CA ASN A 3 -15.95 45.51 85.95
C ASN A 3 -16.90 45.35 84.74
N LYS A 4 -17.70 46.37 84.39
CA LYS A 4 -18.62 46.31 83.23
C LYS A 4 -18.02 46.79 81.90
N LYS A 5 -16.87 47.48 81.88
CA LYS A 5 -16.22 47.96 80.64
C LYS A 5 -15.38 46.88 79.92
N LYS A 6 -14.70 45.98 80.66
CA LYS A 6 -13.82 44.94 80.08
C LYS A 6 -14.55 43.84 79.29
N LYS A 7 -15.80 43.50 79.66
CA LYS A 7 -16.63 42.49 78.96
C LYS A 7 -17.14 42.95 77.58
N ARG A 8 -17.30 44.26 77.35
CA ARG A 8 -17.79 44.81 76.07
C ARG A 8 -16.70 44.84 75.00
N TYR A 9 -15.46 45.15 75.36
CA TYR A 9 -14.33 45.14 74.42
C TYR A 9 -13.92 43.72 74.00
N GLY A 10 -14.05 42.72 74.87
CA GLY A 10 -13.80 41.31 74.51
C GLY A 10 -14.81 40.76 73.48
N ILE A 11 -16.08 41.16 73.58
CA ILE A 11 -17.13 40.76 72.64
C ILE A 11 -16.96 41.48 71.28
N ILE A 12 -16.59 42.76 71.28
CA ILE A 12 -16.33 43.52 70.05
C ILE A 12 -15.06 43.02 69.34
N ALA A 13 -14.00 42.67 70.08
CA ALA A 13 -12.79 42.08 69.52
C ALA A 13 -13.05 40.67 68.93
N ALA A 14 -13.88 39.86 69.59
CA ALA A 14 -14.29 38.55 69.06
C ALA A 14 -15.20 38.66 67.83
N LEU A 15 -16.10 39.64 67.78
CA LEU A 15 -16.93 39.94 66.61
C LEU A 15 -16.11 40.48 65.43
N LEU A 16 -15.09 41.33 65.66
CA LEU A 16 -14.18 41.77 64.61
C LEU A 16 -13.31 40.63 64.07
N LEU A 17 -12.87 39.69 64.93
CA LEU A 17 -12.14 38.49 64.50
C LEU A 17 -13.02 37.52 63.70
N LEU A 18 -14.32 37.41 64.03
CA LEU A 18 -15.28 36.60 63.25
C LEU A 18 -15.62 37.23 61.88
N VAL A 19 -15.67 38.56 61.78
CA VAL A 19 -15.91 39.27 60.51
C VAL A 19 -14.67 39.23 59.60
N LEU A 20 -13.46 39.19 60.17
CA LEU A 20 -12.23 38.94 59.40
C LEU A 20 -12.10 37.48 58.93
N ALA A 21 -12.70 36.52 59.66
CA ALA A 21 -12.78 35.12 59.24
C ALA A 21 -13.85 34.87 58.14
N ALA A 22 -14.82 35.77 57.98
CA ALA A 22 -15.86 35.68 56.94
C ALA A 22 -15.50 36.40 55.62
N GLY A 23 -14.35 37.10 55.57
CA GLY A 23 -13.91 37.92 54.43
C GLY A 23 -13.03 37.22 53.38
N VAL A 24 -12.77 35.93 53.54
CA VAL A 24 -12.12 35.09 52.53
C VAL A 24 -12.88 33.78 52.42
N GLY A 25 -14.17 33.90 52.08
CA GLY A 25 -14.77 32.90 51.20
C GLY A 25 -14.05 33.02 49.86
N THR A 26 -12.83 32.49 49.77
CA THR A 26 -12.23 32.15 48.49
C THR A 26 -13.29 31.27 47.84
N TYR A 27 -14.04 31.82 46.88
CA TYR A 27 -14.73 30.97 45.92
C TYR A 27 -13.60 30.20 45.26
N ALA A 28 -13.26 29.04 45.81
CA ALA A 28 -12.58 28.01 45.05
C ALA A 28 -13.60 27.71 43.95
N TRP A 29 -13.43 28.40 42.83
CA TRP A 29 -14.16 28.14 41.61
C TRP A 29 -13.82 26.67 41.31
N LEU A 30 -14.74 25.75 41.65
CA LEU A 30 -14.56 24.30 41.53
C LEU A 30 -14.62 23.93 40.05
N THR A 31 -13.62 24.36 39.31
CA THR A 31 -13.62 24.20 37.86
C THR A 31 -12.43 23.37 37.49
N ALA A 32 -12.75 22.11 37.25
CA ALA A 32 -11.90 21.20 36.53
C ALA A 32 -11.98 21.59 35.04
N GLN A 33 -10.86 22.04 34.50
CA GLN A 33 -10.64 21.99 33.07
C GLN A 33 -9.95 20.66 32.79
N SER A 34 -10.52 19.88 31.89
CA SER A 34 -9.93 18.63 31.42
C SER A 34 -9.89 18.69 29.90
N SER A 35 -8.73 18.40 29.33
CA SER A 35 -8.54 18.33 27.89
C SER A 35 -8.21 16.90 27.48
N LEU A 36 -8.79 16.49 26.36
CA LEU A 36 -8.51 15.23 25.69
C LEU A 36 -7.97 15.58 24.31
N THR A 37 -6.68 15.33 24.09
CA THR A 37 -6.08 15.48 22.78
C THR A 37 -6.31 14.20 21.99
N ASN A 38 -7.18 14.26 20.98
CA ASN A 38 -7.33 13.18 20.01
C ASN A 38 -6.22 13.31 18.97
N ASN A 39 -5.28 12.37 18.97
CA ASN A 39 -4.28 12.26 17.91
C ASN A 39 -4.90 11.51 16.73
N PHE A 40 -5.04 12.17 15.59
CA PHE A 40 -5.46 11.55 14.34
C PHE A 40 -4.22 11.22 13.51
N THR A 41 -4.19 10.04 12.91
CA THR A 41 -3.21 9.65 11.89
C THR A 41 -3.89 9.67 10.53
N THR A 42 -3.19 10.14 9.49
CA THR A 42 -3.66 9.99 8.11
C THR A 42 -3.32 8.59 7.63
N ALA A 43 -4.31 7.84 7.13
CA ALA A 43 -4.11 6.57 6.44
C ALA A 43 -3.10 6.71 5.29
N GLY A 44 -2.31 5.67 5.02
CA GLY A 44 -1.30 5.71 3.97
C GLY A 44 -0.74 4.35 3.58
N ILE A 45 -0.13 4.30 2.39
CA ILE A 45 0.61 3.16 1.89
C ILE A 45 2.10 3.49 1.95
N ASN A 46 2.81 2.77 2.80
CA ASN A 46 4.26 2.90 2.94
C ASN A 46 4.98 2.06 1.89
N LYS A 47 6.20 2.46 1.54
CA LYS A 47 7.09 1.63 0.72
C LYS A 47 7.69 0.52 1.59
N PRO A 48 7.80 -0.72 1.08
CA PRO A 48 8.56 -1.77 1.75
C PRO A 48 10.03 -1.40 1.91
N THR A 49 10.68 -2.08 2.85
CA THR A 49 12.10 -1.92 3.19
C THR A 49 12.89 -3.22 3.14
N THR A 50 12.21 -4.37 3.13
CA THR A 50 12.79 -5.72 3.14
C THR A 50 12.61 -6.42 1.81
N ASP A 51 13.56 -7.28 1.43
CA ASP A 51 13.48 -8.04 0.18
C ASP A 51 12.39 -9.14 0.27
N PRO A 52 11.49 -9.28 -0.71
CA PRO A 52 10.44 -10.31 -0.68
C PRO A 52 10.98 -11.75 -0.73
N ASP A 53 12.12 -11.97 -1.40
CA ASP A 53 12.76 -13.28 -1.51
C ASP A 53 13.67 -13.56 -0.30
N HIS A 54 14.15 -12.49 0.35
CA HIS A 54 14.99 -12.53 1.54
C HIS A 54 14.50 -11.56 2.63
N PRO A 55 13.42 -11.88 3.38
CA PRO A 55 12.75 -10.93 4.29
C PRO A 55 13.60 -10.36 5.44
N ASN A 56 14.75 -10.98 5.71
CA ASN A 56 15.72 -10.50 6.71
C ASN A 56 16.78 -9.54 6.12
N GLN A 57 16.73 -9.29 4.82
CA GLN A 57 17.66 -8.42 4.10
C GLN A 57 16.92 -7.15 3.65
N PRO A 58 17.60 -6.00 3.63
CA PRO A 58 17.01 -4.79 3.07
C PRO A 58 16.81 -4.96 1.56
N LEU A 59 15.88 -4.19 0.99
CA LEU A 59 15.78 -4.04 -0.46
C LEU A 59 17.12 -3.56 -1.04
N PRO A 60 17.50 -4.01 -2.25
CA PRO A 60 18.69 -3.51 -2.92
C PRO A 60 18.54 -2.03 -3.27
N ASP A 61 19.63 -1.27 -3.14
CA ASP A 61 19.72 0.13 -3.59
C ASP A 61 19.95 0.19 -5.11
N ASP A 62 18.98 -0.30 -5.88
CA ASP A 62 18.99 -0.31 -7.35
C ASP A 62 17.60 0.05 -7.88
N ASN A 63 17.48 1.26 -8.43
CA ASN A 63 16.22 1.77 -8.98
C ASN A 63 15.71 0.98 -10.20
N ASN A 64 16.53 0.11 -10.81
CA ASN A 64 16.06 -0.81 -11.86
C ASN A 64 15.36 -2.04 -11.29
N LYS A 65 15.65 -2.38 -10.03
CA LYS A 65 15.07 -3.53 -9.32
C LYS A 65 13.99 -3.13 -8.33
N VAL A 66 14.00 -1.88 -7.87
CA VAL A 66 13.06 -1.37 -6.87
C VAL A 66 12.55 -0.02 -7.34
N ASN A 67 11.24 0.09 -7.55
CA ASN A 67 10.58 1.35 -7.86
C ASN A 67 9.33 1.50 -6.99
N GLY A 68 9.48 2.25 -5.90
CA GLY A 68 8.39 2.48 -4.95
C GLY A 68 7.97 1.18 -4.26
N ASN A 69 6.77 0.71 -4.59
CA ASN A 69 6.18 -0.50 -4.02
C ASN A 69 6.33 -1.73 -4.93
N LEU A 70 6.90 -1.58 -6.14
CA LEU A 70 7.16 -2.65 -7.08
C LEU A 70 8.65 -3.04 -7.02
N THR A 71 8.91 -4.34 -7.03
CA THR A 71 10.25 -4.91 -7.05
C THR A 71 10.39 -5.98 -8.13
N GLU A 72 11.60 -6.13 -8.66
CA GLU A 72 11.99 -7.18 -9.59
C GLU A 72 13.47 -7.55 -9.34
N THR A 73 13.73 -8.39 -8.34
CA THR A 73 15.09 -8.73 -7.88
C THR A 73 15.88 -9.53 -8.92
N LYS A 74 15.20 -10.29 -9.78
CA LYS A 74 15.74 -11.06 -10.91
C LYS A 74 15.93 -10.22 -12.18
N TRP A 75 15.65 -8.92 -12.14
CA TRP A 75 15.90 -8.06 -13.31
C TRP A 75 17.39 -8.09 -13.66
N VAL A 76 17.66 -8.30 -14.95
CA VAL A 76 18.99 -8.25 -15.55
C VAL A 76 18.94 -7.36 -16.78
N LYS A 77 19.81 -6.36 -16.80
CA LYS A 77 19.98 -5.44 -17.92
C LYS A 77 20.23 -6.19 -19.23
N ASP A 78 19.56 -5.76 -20.29
CA ASP A 78 19.74 -6.24 -21.66
C ASP A 78 19.60 -7.77 -21.82
N SER A 79 18.70 -8.37 -21.02
CA SER A 79 18.33 -9.77 -21.14
C SER A 79 17.88 -10.11 -22.58
N LYS A 80 18.47 -11.15 -23.16
CA LYS A 80 18.22 -11.50 -24.56
C LYS A 80 16.95 -12.33 -24.70
N LEU A 81 16.04 -11.87 -25.55
CA LEU A 81 14.94 -12.68 -26.06
C LEU A 81 15.42 -13.42 -27.30
N ALA A 82 15.08 -14.70 -27.40
CA ALA A 82 15.35 -15.54 -28.54
C ALA A 82 14.31 -16.66 -28.61
N PRO A 83 14.06 -17.25 -29.79
CA PRO A 83 13.01 -18.24 -29.95
C PRO A 83 13.21 -19.42 -29.00
N GLY A 84 12.18 -19.74 -28.22
CA GLY A 84 12.19 -20.84 -27.25
C GLY A 84 12.94 -20.56 -25.94
N VAL A 85 13.41 -19.33 -25.73
CA VAL A 85 14.11 -18.94 -24.50
C VAL A 85 13.13 -18.37 -23.48
N SER A 86 13.32 -18.77 -22.21
CA SER A 86 12.69 -18.14 -21.06
C SER A 86 13.70 -17.24 -20.33
N VAL A 87 13.27 -16.05 -19.96
CA VAL A 87 14.05 -15.08 -19.20
C VAL A 87 13.45 -14.98 -17.79
N PRO A 88 14.23 -15.24 -16.73
CA PRO A 88 13.76 -15.08 -15.35
C PRO A 88 13.33 -13.64 -15.07
N LYS A 89 12.17 -13.52 -14.42
CA LYS A 89 11.55 -12.26 -14.01
C LYS A 89 10.83 -12.49 -12.69
N ASN A 90 10.51 -11.44 -11.95
CA ASN A 90 9.73 -11.58 -10.71
C ASN A 90 9.14 -10.26 -10.22
N PRO A 91 8.28 -9.60 -11.00
CA PRO A 91 7.54 -8.45 -10.50
C PRO A 91 6.75 -8.84 -9.24
N ASN A 92 7.03 -8.17 -8.13
CA ASN A 92 6.40 -8.40 -6.84
C ASN A 92 6.07 -7.05 -6.19
N VAL A 93 4.85 -6.91 -5.68
CA VAL A 93 4.36 -5.65 -5.10
C VAL A 93 4.21 -5.82 -3.60
N GLY A 94 4.66 -4.83 -2.84
CA GLY A 94 4.57 -4.86 -1.39
C GLY A 94 4.06 -3.56 -0.79
N ILE A 95 3.57 -3.66 0.44
CA ILE A 95 3.24 -2.52 1.30
C ILE A 95 4.14 -2.57 2.53
N GLY A 96 4.68 -1.41 2.91
CA GLY A 96 5.59 -1.31 4.04
C GLY A 96 4.89 -1.43 5.37
N LYS A 97 5.65 -1.72 6.43
CA LYS A 97 5.13 -1.71 7.81
C LYS A 97 4.35 -0.43 8.14
N GLY A 98 3.24 -0.56 8.85
CA GLY A 98 2.36 0.55 9.24
C GLY A 98 1.49 1.10 8.10
N SER A 99 1.42 0.42 6.95
CA SER A 99 0.43 0.74 5.91
C SER A 99 -0.98 0.34 6.34
N GLU A 100 -1.98 0.84 5.61
CA GLU A 100 -3.32 0.25 5.60
C GLU A 100 -3.37 -1.00 4.71
N ASP A 101 -4.37 -1.85 4.96
CA ASP A 101 -4.73 -2.92 4.02
C ASP A 101 -5.01 -2.32 2.64
N ALA A 102 -4.68 -3.03 1.57
CA ALA A 102 -4.82 -2.46 0.23
C ALA A 102 -5.10 -3.48 -0.87
N TYR A 103 -5.95 -3.10 -1.83
CA TYR A 103 -6.04 -3.81 -3.10
C TYR A 103 -4.83 -3.49 -3.96
N VAL A 104 -4.25 -4.52 -4.57
CA VAL A 104 -3.05 -4.40 -5.39
C VAL A 104 -3.35 -4.85 -6.82
N TYR A 105 -3.03 -3.97 -7.76
CA TYR A 105 -3.14 -4.22 -9.19
C TYR A 105 -1.78 -4.05 -9.86
N VAL A 106 -1.56 -4.83 -10.91
CA VAL A 106 -0.37 -4.72 -11.76
C VAL A 106 -0.81 -4.63 -13.21
N PHE A 107 -0.26 -3.66 -13.94
CA PHE A 107 -0.41 -3.53 -15.36
C PHE A 107 0.89 -3.92 -16.07
N VAL A 108 0.79 -4.83 -17.03
CA VAL A 108 1.92 -5.28 -17.86
C VAL A 108 1.71 -4.83 -19.30
N ASN A 109 2.57 -3.94 -19.77
CA ASN A 109 2.58 -3.44 -21.14
C ASN A 109 3.72 -4.13 -21.93
N ASN A 110 3.37 -5.09 -22.77
CA ASN A 110 4.34 -5.88 -23.51
C ASN A 110 4.55 -5.31 -24.91
N LYS A 111 5.75 -4.79 -25.14
CA LYS A 111 6.22 -4.22 -26.40
C LYS A 111 7.35 -5.05 -26.99
N THR A 112 7.35 -6.36 -26.73
CA THR A 112 8.41 -7.25 -27.22
C THR A 112 8.24 -7.64 -28.68
N ALA A 113 7.02 -7.58 -29.21
CA ALA A 113 6.71 -7.95 -30.59
C ALA A 113 6.52 -6.73 -31.51
N SER A 114 6.78 -6.92 -32.80
CA SER A 114 6.53 -5.93 -33.84
C SER A 114 5.02 -5.72 -34.03
N ALA A 115 4.65 -4.54 -34.54
CA ALA A 115 3.25 -4.23 -34.80
C ALA A 115 2.63 -5.23 -35.79
N GLY A 116 1.52 -5.87 -35.40
CA GLY A 116 0.83 -6.87 -36.22
C GLY A 116 1.46 -8.27 -36.19
N ALA A 117 2.46 -8.52 -35.33
CA ALA A 117 2.94 -9.87 -35.08
C ALA A 117 1.81 -10.77 -34.55
N ASP A 118 1.86 -12.04 -34.94
CA ASP A 118 0.93 -13.04 -34.45
C ASP A 118 1.11 -13.24 -32.93
N HIS A 119 0.00 -13.35 -32.20
CA HIS A 119 0.00 -13.60 -30.76
C HIS A 119 0.77 -14.89 -30.40
N SER A 120 0.69 -15.92 -31.24
CA SER A 120 1.43 -17.19 -31.07
C SER A 120 2.95 -17.05 -31.19
N LYS A 121 3.44 -15.91 -31.71
CA LYS A 121 4.86 -15.58 -31.88
C LYS A 121 5.35 -14.53 -30.89
N THR A 122 4.45 -14.00 -30.04
CA THR A 122 4.77 -12.93 -29.08
C THR A 122 5.24 -13.52 -27.76
N THR A 123 6.23 -12.89 -27.12
CA THR A 123 6.70 -13.26 -25.77
C THR A 123 5.55 -13.17 -24.79
N TYR A 124 5.33 -14.22 -24.00
CA TYR A 124 4.23 -14.28 -23.02
C TYR A 124 4.75 -14.56 -21.61
N PHE A 125 3.86 -14.46 -20.63
CA PHE A 125 4.09 -14.93 -19.26
C PHE A 125 2.86 -15.67 -18.75
N THR A 126 3.07 -16.50 -17.72
CA THR A 126 1.99 -17.16 -16.98
C THR A 126 1.97 -16.57 -15.59
N ILE A 127 0.79 -16.15 -15.12
CA ILE A 127 0.64 -15.59 -13.78
C ILE A 127 0.68 -16.70 -12.72
N ASN A 128 1.24 -16.39 -11.56
CA ASN A 128 1.31 -17.30 -10.42
C ASN A 128 -0.02 -17.36 -9.67
N SER A 129 -0.17 -18.41 -8.83
CA SER A 129 -1.23 -18.46 -7.82
C SER A 129 -1.16 -17.22 -6.93
N GLY A 130 -2.29 -16.58 -6.65
CA GLY A 130 -2.34 -15.28 -5.97
C GLY A 130 -2.79 -14.14 -6.85
N TRP A 131 -2.88 -14.36 -8.16
CA TRP A 131 -3.22 -13.33 -9.13
C TRP A 131 -4.36 -13.77 -10.06
N LYS A 132 -5.14 -12.79 -10.50
CA LYS A 132 -6.24 -12.97 -11.46
C LYS A 132 -6.14 -11.90 -12.55
N ALA A 133 -6.38 -12.30 -13.79
CA ALA A 133 -6.55 -11.37 -14.90
C ALA A 133 -7.85 -10.57 -14.74
N VAL A 134 -7.78 -9.25 -14.90
CA VAL A 134 -8.92 -8.33 -14.88
C VAL A 134 -9.31 -8.00 -16.31
N GLU A 135 -8.37 -7.42 -17.05
CA GLU A 135 -8.49 -7.06 -18.47
C GLU A 135 -7.14 -7.36 -19.11
N ALA A 136 -7.01 -8.54 -19.70
CA ALA A 136 -5.75 -9.04 -20.24
C ALA A 136 -5.93 -9.66 -21.62
N THR A 137 -4.86 -9.57 -22.41
CA THR A 137 -4.75 -10.24 -23.70
C THR A 137 -4.00 -11.54 -23.48
N ALA A 138 -4.56 -12.66 -23.95
CA ALA A 138 -3.91 -13.96 -23.95
C ALA A 138 -3.59 -14.41 -25.38
N VAL A 139 -2.70 -15.39 -25.49
CA VAL A 139 -2.41 -16.08 -26.75
C VAL A 139 -3.65 -16.89 -27.16
N GLU A 140 -4.02 -16.84 -28.44
CA GLU A 140 -5.16 -17.59 -28.96
C GLU A 140 -4.95 -19.10 -28.77
N GLY A 141 -5.95 -19.79 -28.21
CA GLY A 141 -5.86 -21.21 -27.88
C GLY A 141 -5.09 -21.55 -26.60
N GLU A 142 -4.40 -20.59 -25.99
CA GLU A 142 -3.55 -20.76 -24.80
C GLU A 142 -3.92 -19.73 -23.72
N PRO A 143 -5.09 -19.88 -23.05
CA PRO A 143 -5.68 -18.84 -22.19
C PRO A 143 -4.87 -18.51 -20.93
N THR A 144 -3.87 -19.32 -20.59
CA THR A 144 -2.96 -19.07 -19.47
C THR A 144 -1.68 -18.33 -19.87
N HIS A 145 -1.45 -18.13 -21.17
CA HIS A 145 -0.30 -17.40 -21.70
C HIS A 145 -0.71 -15.96 -22.00
N TYR A 146 -0.37 -15.06 -21.08
CA TYR A 146 -0.72 -13.66 -21.19
C TYR A 146 0.33 -12.88 -21.97
N LEU A 147 -0.18 -12.03 -22.86
CA LEU A 147 0.61 -11.05 -23.59
C LEU A 147 0.71 -9.73 -22.82
N GLY A 148 -0.23 -9.43 -21.93
CA GLY A 148 -0.21 -8.20 -21.12
C GLY A 148 -1.61 -7.84 -20.63
N GLY A 149 -1.70 -6.72 -19.92
CA GLY A 149 -2.95 -6.18 -19.38
C GLY A 149 -2.93 -5.97 -17.88
N LEU A 150 -4.12 -5.83 -17.30
CA LEU A 150 -4.36 -5.55 -15.89
C LEU A 150 -4.64 -6.83 -15.10
N PHE A 151 -3.95 -7.00 -13.99
CA PHE A 151 -4.05 -8.13 -13.08
C PHE A 151 -4.29 -7.62 -11.65
N VAL A 152 -4.98 -8.42 -10.82
CA VAL A 152 -5.29 -8.09 -9.43
C VAL A 152 -4.83 -9.21 -8.49
N TYR A 153 -4.36 -8.82 -7.32
CA TYR A 153 -4.05 -9.74 -6.24
C TYR A 153 -5.33 -10.31 -5.61
N VAL A 154 -5.36 -11.63 -5.45
CA VAL A 154 -6.49 -12.40 -4.89
C VAL A 154 -6.09 -13.28 -3.71
N GLY A 155 -4.79 -13.34 -3.36
CA GLY A 155 -4.28 -14.21 -2.30
C GLY A 155 -4.65 -15.67 -2.55
N GLU A 156 -5.20 -16.35 -1.55
CA GLU A 156 -5.65 -17.74 -1.69
C GLU A 156 -7.06 -17.86 -2.31
N GLY A 157 -7.72 -16.74 -2.61
CA GLY A 157 -9.09 -16.68 -3.13
C GLY A 157 -9.17 -16.52 -4.65
N THR A 158 -10.39 -16.26 -5.15
CA THR A 158 -10.67 -16.05 -6.58
C THR A 158 -11.13 -14.63 -6.91
N GLU A 159 -11.33 -13.79 -5.90
CA GLU A 159 -11.75 -12.40 -6.04
C GLU A 159 -10.72 -11.47 -5.44
N ALA A 160 -10.74 -10.21 -5.89
CA ALA A 160 -9.83 -9.19 -5.39
C ALA A 160 -9.91 -9.13 -3.86
N THR A 161 -8.78 -9.34 -3.21
CA THR A 161 -8.66 -9.30 -1.76
C THR A 161 -7.63 -8.26 -1.36
N PRO A 162 -7.82 -7.55 -0.24
CA PRO A 162 -6.78 -6.70 0.29
C PRO A 162 -5.55 -7.53 0.68
N LEU A 163 -4.36 -7.02 0.35
CA LEU A 163 -3.13 -7.39 1.00
C LEU A 163 -3.17 -6.84 2.43
N ILE A 164 -3.17 -7.74 3.41
CA ILE A 164 -3.32 -7.37 4.83
C ILE A 164 -2.01 -6.79 5.35
N ALA A 165 -2.06 -5.57 5.85
CA ALA A 165 -0.92 -4.85 6.37
C ALA A 165 -0.46 -5.37 7.74
N SER A 166 0.74 -4.96 8.15
CA SER A 166 1.27 -5.22 9.48
C SER A 166 1.89 -3.97 10.06
N LYS A 167 1.77 -3.79 11.37
CA LYS A 167 2.45 -2.70 12.08
C LYS A 167 3.97 -2.87 12.12
N ASN A 168 4.45 -4.10 11.99
CA ASN A 168 5.84 -4.45 12.29
C ASN A 168 6.63 -4.98 11.10
N GLU A 169 5.93 -5.41 10.04
CA GLU A 169 6.52 -6.12 8.92
C GLU A 169 6.03 -5.55 7.60
N ASP A 170 6.87 -5.62 6.59
CA ASP A 170 6.44 -5.42 5.21
C ASP A 170 5.63 -6.63 4.76
N LYS A 171 4.68 -6.39 3.86
CA LYS A 171 3.79 -7.43 3.31
C LYS A 171 3.88 -7.43 1.81
N TRP A 172 3.85 -8.62 1.22
CA TRP A 172 4.12 -8.85 -0.19
C TRP A 172 3.01 -9.67 -0.81
N THR A 173 2.68 -9.38 -2.07
CA THR A 173 1.71 -10.16 -2.86
C THR A 173 2.23 -11.52 -3.28
N GLY A 174 3.56 -11.71 -3.27
CA GLY A 174 4.22 -12.73 -4.07
C GLY A 174 4.38 -12.28 -5.52
N GLU A 175 5.21 -12.99 -6.28
CA GLU A 175 5.52 -12.67 -7.68
C GLU A 175 4.27 -12.79 -8.57
N LEU A 176 4.00 -11.80 -9.44
CA LEU A 176 2.95 -11.91 -10.45
C LEU A 176 3.24 -13.04 -11.44
N PHE A 177 4.48 -13.13 -11.93
CA PHE A 177 4.98 -14.21 -12.78
C PHE A 177 6.48 -14.40 -12.54
N SER A 178 7.00 -15.59 -12.80
CA SER A 178 8.41 -15.93 -12.49
C SER A 178 9.35 -15.92 -13.72
N GLN A 179 8.78 -15.76 -14.92
CA GLN A 179 9.54 -15.64 -16.16
C GLN A 179 8.67 -15.13 -17.31
N VAL A 180 9.32 -14.66 -18.35
CA VAL A 180 8.72 -14.47 -19.68
C VAL A 180 9.29 -15.50 -20.65
N THR A 181 8.51 -15.97 -21.61
CA THR A 181 8.91 -17.00 -22.58
C THR A 181 8.62 -16.53 -23.99
N THR A 182 9.65 -16.56 -24.85
CA THR A 182 9.48 -16.34 -26.28
C THR A 182 9.13 -17.68 -26.95
N PRO A 183 8.04 -17.77 -27.72
CA PRO A 183 7.71 -18.98 -28.48
C PRO A 183 8.89 -19.49 -29.33
N LYS A 184 9.02 -20.81 -29.49
CA LYS A 184 10.09 -21.44 -30.31
C LYS A 184 10.08 -21.01 -31.78
N ASP A 185 8.92 -20.56 -32.18
CA ASP A 185 8.46 -20.40 -33.53
C ASP A 185 8.56 -18.93 -33.99
N THR A 186 8.95 -18.03 -33.07
CA THR A 186 9.19 -16.61 -33.29
C THR A 186 10.39 -16.40 -34.21
N GLU A 187 10.28 -15.45 -35.13
CA GLU A 187 11.35 -15.07 -36.05
C GLU A 187 11.88 -13.66 -35.74
N GLN A 188 13.02 -13.28 -36.33
CA GLN A 188 13.62 -11.97 -36.11
C GLN A 188 12.66 -10.81 -36.44
N LYS A 189 11.84 -10.97 -37.49
CA LYS A 189 10.84 -9.98 -37.92
C LYS A 189 9.69 -9.78 -36.93
N ASP A 190 9.48 -10.74 -36.03
CA ASP A 190 8.39 -10.73 -35.07
C ASP A 190 8.77 -9.93 -33.81
N PHE A 191 10.06 -9.65 -33.58
CA PHE A 191 10.50 -8.80 -32.48
C PHE A 191 10.35 -7.32 -32.81
N ALA A 192 10.06 -6.52 -31.79
CA ALA A 192 10.14 -5.07 -31.90
C ALA A 192 11.60 -4.61 -32.08
N ASN A 193 11.79 -3.50 -32.79
CA ASN A 193 13.10 -2.84 -32.94
C ASN A 193 13.67 -2.32 -31.60
N SER A 194 12.85 -2.31 -30.54
CA SER A 194 13.26 -2.11 -29.16
C SER A 194 12.28 -2.87 -28.26
N ALA A 195 12.58 -4.15 -28.03
CA ALA A 195 11.72 -5.03 -27.24
C ALA A 195 11.78 -4.64 -25.76
N THR A 196 10.66 -4.16 -25.23
CA THR A 196 10.50 -3.86 -23.79
C THR A 196 9.23 -4.50 -23.25
N MET A 197 9.19 -4.66 -21.93
CA MET A 197 7.98 -5.02 -21.19
C MET A 197 7.96 -4.17 -19.93
N ASP A 198 6.98 -3.27 -19.86
CA ASP A 198 6.84 -2.33 -18.76
C ASP A 198 5.86 -2.91 -17.74
N VAL A 199 6.27 -2.96 -16.47
CA VAL A 199 5.42 -3.41 -15.36
C VAL A 199 5.18 -2.24 -14.43
N ASN A 200 3.91 -1.96 -14.15
CA ASN A 200 3.49 -0.86 -13.28
C ASN A 200 2.55 -1.41 -12.21
N CYS A 201 2.58 -0.85 -11.00
CA CYS A 201 1.65 -1.23 -9.93
C CYS A 201 0.73 -0.08 -9.54
N PHE A 202 -0.49 -0.42 -9.13
CA PHE A 202 -1.47 0.48 -8.54
C PHE A 202 -1.96 -0.11 -7.22
N ILE A 203 -1.87 0.68 -6.15
CA ILE A 203 -2.23 0.26 -4.80
C ILE A 203 -3.33 1.18 -4.30
N TYR A 204 -4.42 0.57 -3.84
CA TYR A 204 -5.62 1.27 -3.41
C TYR A 204 -5.96 0.86 -1.98
N ALA A 205 -5.95 1.81 -1.04
CA ALA A 205 -6.25 1.52 0.36
C ALA A 205 -7.65 0.92 0.50
N ALA A 206 -7.75 -0.15 1.27
CA ALA A 206 -8.99 -0.83 1.59
C ALA A 206 -9.49 -0.35 2.95
N ASP A 207 -10.78 -0.09 3.04
CA ASP A 207 -11.46 0.21 4.30
C ASP A 207 -12.90 -0.34 4.26
N ASN A 208 -13.68 -0.05 5.30
CA ASN A 208 -15.06 -0.52 5.42
C ASN A 208 -16.09 0.43 4.79
N THR A 209 -15.65 1.39 3.97
CA THR A 209 -16.50 2.35 3.26
C THR A 209 -16.78 1.88 1.82
N ALA A 210 -17.66 2.58 1.11
CA ALA A 210 -17.89 2.31 -0.30
C ALA A 210 -16.67 2.69 -1.14
N GLU A 211 -15.96 3.74 -0.73
CA GLU A 211 -14.77 4.26 -1.37
C GLU A 211 -13.61 3.26 -1.25
N GLY A 212 -13.36 2.66 -0.08
CA GLY A 212 -12.34 1.63 0.12
C GLY A 212 -12.75 0.22 -0.30
N SER A 213 -13.80 0.06 -1.11
CA SER A 213 -14.26 -1.25 -1.58
C SER A 213 -13.46 -1.78 -2.77
N SER A 214 -13.53 -3.10 -3.00
CA SER A 214 -12.92 -3.74 -4.17
C SER A 214 -13.47 -3.23 -5.50
N ALA A 215 -14.75 -2.84 -5.54
CA ALA A 215 -15.39 -2.28 -6.73
C ALA A 215 -14.85 -0.89 -7.08
N SER A 216 -14.67 -0.03 -6.08
CA SER A 216 -14.06 1.29 -6.25
C SER A 216 -12.59 1.18 -6.66
N ALA A 217 -11.85 0.28 -6.02
CA ALA A 217 -10.47 -0.01 -6.37
C ALA A 217 -10.34 -0.50 -7.83
N LEU A 218 -11.23 -1.39 -8.26
CA LEU A 218 -11.27 -1.91 -9.64
C LEU A 218 -11.54 -0.79 -10.66
N ALA A 219 -12.53 0.07 -10.38
CA ALA A 219 -12.85 1.18 -11.27
C ALA A 219 -11.67 2.17 -11.38
N ALA A 220 -11.01 2.48 -10.27
CA ALA A 220 -9.84 3.33 -10.24
C ALA A 220 -8.65 2.70 -11.01
N ALA A 221 -8.38 1.41 -10.79
CA ALA A 221 -7.31 0.69 -11.46
C ALA A 221 -7.51 0.63 -12.98
N LYS A 222 -8.74 0.39 -13.45
CA LYS A 222 -9.06 0.41 -14.89
C LYS A 222 -8.89 1.79 -15.51
N ASN A 223 -9.21 2.85 -14.79
CA ASN A 223 -9.00 4.21 -15.30
C ASN A 223 -7.51 4.56 -15.34
N TRP A 224 -6.77 4.25 -14.28
CA TRP A 224 -5.32 4.42 -14.24
C TRP A 224 -4.60 3.66 -15.37
N ALA A 225 -5.01 2.42 -15.65
CA ALA A 225 -4.39 1.59 -16.69
C ALA A 225 -4.59 2.12 -18.11
N LYS A 226 -5.63 2.93 -18.38
CA LYS A 226 -5.86 3.54 -19.70
C LYS A 226 -4.88 4.66 -20.02
N ASP A 227 -4.23 5.22 -19.01
CA ASP A 227 -3.28 6.32 -19.16
C ASP A 227 -1.82 5.84 -19.33
N LEU A 228 -1.59 4.52 -19.47
CA LEU A 228 -0.27 3.85 -19.55
C LEU A 228 0.08 3.31 -20.94
#